data_AF-A0A2M8Q7A7-F1
#
_entry.id   AF-A0A2M8Q7A7-F1
#
_cell.length_a   1.000
_cell.length_b   1.000
_cell.length_c   1.000
_cell.angle_alpha   90.00
_cell.angle_beta   90.00
_cell.angle_gamma   90.00
#
_symmetry.space_group_name_H-M   'P 1'
#
loop_
_entity.id
_entity.type
_entity.pdbx_description
1 polymer ?
#
loop_
_entity_poly.entity_id
_entity_poly.type
_entity_poly.pdbx_seq_one_letter_code
_entity_poly.pdbx_strand_id
1 'polypeptide(L)' 'VLFGGCLLATHFGEGVVNGQHVMRLLVGAIAKEDKSDLEALTEYLETVAKKRDGRVWKELYETQRWLKSL' A
#
# COMPACT_ATOMS: atom_id res chain seq x y z
N VAL A 1 -4.02 8.85 4.74
CA VAL A 1 -2.97 7.87 4.36
C VAL A 1 -1.56 8.41 4.60
N LEU A 2 -1.10 9.46 3.89
CA LEU A 2 0.29 9.94 3.99
C LEU A 2 0.74 10.35 5.39
N PHE A 3 -0.06 11.14 6.12
CA PHE A 3 0.28 11.55 7.50
C PHE A 3 0.51 10.35 8.43
N GLY A 4 -0.40 9.37 8.41
CA GLY A 4 -0.22 8.14 9.17
C GLY A 4 1.00 7.34 8.69
N GLY A 5 1.33 7.40 7.40
CA GLY A 5 2.51 6.74 6.83
C GLY A 5 3.80 7.34 7.37
N CYS A 6 3.85 8.66 7.55
CA CYS A 6 4.94 9.34 8.25
C CYS A 6 5.04 8.89 9.70
N LEU A 7 3.92 8.79 10.43
CA LEU A 7 3.94 8.28 11.81
C LEU A 7 4.45 6.84 11.89
N LEU A 8 4.03 5.97 10.97
CA LEU A 8 4.54 4.60 10.88
C LEU A 8 6.04 4.56 10.60
N ALA A 9 6.52 5.38 9.66
CA ALA A 9 7.93 5.48 9.35
C ALA A 9 8.75 5.97 10.55
N THR A 10 8.28 7.01 11.25
CA THR A 10 8.98 7.62 12.38
C THR A 10 9.00 6.74 13.62
N HIS A 11 7.89 6.07 13.95
CA HIS A 11 7.77 5.32 15.20
C HIS A 11 8.05 3.82 15.07
N PHE A 12 7.86 3.25 13.88
CA PHE A 12 7.94 1.80 13.64
C PHE A 12 8.85 1.41 12.48
N GLY A 13 9.49 2.38 11.83
CA GLY A 13 10.40 2.17 10.71
C GLY A 13 11.72 2.93 10.90
N GLU A 14 12.40 3.23 9.79
CA GLU A 14 13.70 3.89 9.79
C GLU A 14 13.60 5.43 9.69
N GLY A 15 12.44 6.01 9.98
CA GLY A 15 12.17 7.45 9.79
C GLY A 15 11.98 7.86 8.33
N VAL A 16 12.11 6.93 7.37
CA VAL A 16 11.89 7.17 5.94
C VAL A 16 10.59 6.52 5.48
N VAL A 17 9.72 7.30 4.85
CA VAL A 17 8.47 6.78 4.28
C VAL A 17 8.79 5.93 3.06
N ASN A 18 8.27 4.70 3.03
CA ASN A 18 8.40 3.77 1.92
C ASN A 18 7.00 3.24 1.51
N GLY A 19 6.95 2.47 0.43
CA GLY A 19 5.69 1.91 -0.09
C GLY A 19 4.89 1.08 0.94
N GLN A 20 5.56 0.42 1.90
CA GLN A 20 4.88 -0.40 2.92
C GLN A 20 4.06 0.44 3.90
N HIS A 21 4.59 1.59 4.34
CA HIS A 21 3.88 2.47 5.26
C HIS A 21 2.61 3.04 4.61
N VAL A 22 2.69 3.42 3.34
CA VAL A 22 1.55 3.94 2.57
C VAL A 22 0.53 2.84 2.32
N MET A 23 0.97 1.68 1.86
CA MET A 23 0.07 0.58 1.47
C MET A 23 -0.72 0.04 2.66
N ARG A 24 -0.10 -0.16 3.83
CA ARG A 24 -0.82 -0.63 5.03
C ARG A 24 -2.01 0.26 5.38
N LEU A 25 -1.81 1.57 5.32
CA LEU A 25 -2.86 2.53 5.66
C LEU A 25 -3.88 2.70 4.53
N LEU A 26 -3.46 2.59 3.27
CA LEU A 26 -4.36 2.63 2.13
C LEU A 26 -5.32 1.44 2.17
N VAL A 27 -4.79 0.23 2.36
CA VAL A 27 -5.58 -1.00 2.46
C VAL A 27 -6.57 -0.93 3.63
N GLY A 28 -6.12 -0.49 4.81
CA GLY A 28 -7.02 -0.29 5.96
C GLY A 28 -8.07 0.80 5.74
N ALA A 29 -7.72 1.87 5.03
CA ALA A 29 -8.66 2.96 4.72
C ALA A 29 -9.76 2.52 3.74
N ILE A 30 -9.41 1.75 2.70
CA ILE A 30 -10.38 1.21 1.74
C ILE A 30 -11.28 0.20 2.43
N ALA A 31 -10.69 -0.79 3.12
CA ALA A 31 -11.44 -1.86 3.78
C ALA A 31 -12.38 -1.39 4.90
N LYS A 32 -12.13 -0.19 5.45
CA LYS A 32 -12.99 0.43 6.47
C LYS A 32 -14.34 0.87 5.88
N GLU A 33 -14.37 1.33 4.65
CA GLU A 33 -15.60 1.77 3.98
C GLU A 33 -16.33 0.56 3.39
N ASP A 34 -15.64 -0.26 2.59
CA ASP A 34 -16.12 -1.54 2.09
C ASP A 34 -14.95 -2.49 1.80
N LYS A 35 -15.05 -3.76 2.24
CA LYS A 35 -14.02 -4.76 1.94
C LYS A 35 -13.97 -5.15 0.46
N SER A 36 -15.08 -5.08 -0.25
CA SER A 36 -15.15 -5.44 -1.67
C SER A 36 -14.35 -4.48 -2.57
N ASP A 37 -14.17 -3.22 -2.15
CA ASP A 37 -13.36 -2.22 -2.87
C ASP A 37 -11.86 -2.60 -2.96
N LEU A 38 -11.40 -3.56 -2.14
CA LEU A 38 -10.04 -4.10 -2.26
C LEU A 38 -9.83 -4.87 -3.58
N GLU A 39 -10.89 -5.34 -4.24
CA GLU A 39 -10.80 -5.98 -5.55
C GLU A 39 -10.29 -4.99 -6.61
N ALA A 40 -10.82 -3.76 -6.62
CA ALA A 40 -10.38 -2.71 -7.55
C ALA A 40 -8.90 -2.33 -7.32
N LEU A 41 -8.46 -2.27 -6.06
CA LEU A 41 -7.04 -2.05 -5.73
C LEU A 41 -6.18 -3.22 -6.21
N THR A 42 -6.64 -4.45 -6.03
CA THR A 42 -5.94 -5.66 -6.49
C THR A 42 -5.76 -5.66 -8.01
N GLU A 43 -6.83 -5.33 -8.74
CA GLU A 43 -6.80 -5.20 -10.19
C GLU A 43 -5.80 -4.14 -10.64
N TYR A 44 -5.79 -2.97 -10.01
CA TYR A 44 -4.83 -1.91 -10.34
C TYR A 44 -3.37 -2.35 -10.12
N LEU A 45 -3.09 -3.07 -9.04
CA LEU A 45 -1.74 -3.57 -8.76
C LEU A 45 -1.27 -4.55 -9.84
N GLU A 46 -2.12 -5.48 -10.28
CA GLU A 46 -1.78 -6.48 -11.29
C GLU A 46 -1.73 -5.93 -12.72
N THR A 47 -2.64 -5.01 -13.05
CA THR A 47 -2.79 -4.51 -14.43
C THR A 47 -1.93 -3.29 -14.73
N VAL A 48 -1.74 -2.40 -13.74
CA VAL A 48 -1.02 -1.14 -13.89
C VAL A 48 0.31 -1.16 -13.15
N ALA A 49 0.32 -1.38 -11.83
CA ALA A 49 1.53 -1.21 -11.03
C ALA A 49 2.62 -2.21 -11.43
N LYS A 50 2.26 -3.47 -11.68
CA LYS A 50 3.16 -4.55 -12.11
C LYS A 50 3.92 -4.26 -13.41
N LYS A 51 3.31 -3.50 -14.32
CA LYS A 51 3.86 -3.23 -15.66
C LYS A 51 4.67 -1.94 -15.72
N ARG A 52 4.67 -1.13 -14.66
CA ARG A 52 5.37 0.15 -14.63
C ARG A 52 6.79 -0.01 -14.12
N ASP A 53 7.72 0.59 -14.84
CA ASP A 53 9.13 0.65 -14.44
C ASP A 53 9.36 1.67 -13.32
N GLY A 54 10.34 1.38 -12.48
CA GLY A 54 10.83 2.29 -11.45
C GLY A 54 10.69 1.72 -10.04
N ARG A 55 11.61 2.14 -9.16
CA ARG A 55 11.71 1.65 -7.79
C ARG A 55 10.39 1.78 -7.02
N VAL A 56 9.71 2.92 -7.15
CA VAL A 56 8.45 3.20 -6.45
C VAL A 56 7.34 2.25 -6.88
N TRP A 57 7.24 1.93 -8.18
CA TRP A 57 6.23 1.00 -8.70
C TRP A 57 6.49 -0.43 -8.26
N LYS A 58 7.75 -0.85 -8.26
CA LYS A 58 8.15 -2.16 -7.74
C LYS A 58 7.84 -2.30 -6.25
N GLU A 59 8.21 -1.31 -5.45
CA GLU A 59 7.91 -1.30 -4.01
C GLU A 59 6.39 -1.34 -3.75
N LEU A 60 5.60 -0.57 -4.51
CA LEU A 60 4.15 -0.60 -4.41
C LEU A 60 3.59 -1.98 -4.77
N TYR A 61 4.06 -2.61 -5.85
CA TYR A 61 3.59 -3.95 -6.25
C TYR A 61 3.96 -5.04 -5.23
N GLU A 62 5.16 -4.98 -4.63
CA GLU A 62 5.59 -5.91 -3.57
C GLU A 62 4.73 -5.78 -2.30
N THR A 63 4.15 -4.61 -2.06
CA THR A 63 3.30 -4.35 -0.90
C THR A 63 1.90 -4.97 -1.00
N GLN A 64 1.53 -5.57 -2.15
CA GLN A 64 0.29 -6.34 -2.33
C GLN A 64 0.07 -7.42 -1.25
N ARG A 65 1.15 -7.92 -0.62
CA ARG A 65 1.07 -8.90 0.47
C ARG A 65 0.17 -8.46 1.63
N TRP A 66 0.01 -7.15 1.84
CA TRP A 66 -0.88 -6.60 2.88
C TRP A 66 -2.37 -6.80 2.57
N LEU A 67 -2.75 -6.98 1.30
CA LEU A 67 -4.13 -7.35 0.94
C LEU A 67 -4.54 -8.71 1.52
N LYS A 68 -3.58 -9.63 1.70
CA LYS A 68 -3.82 -10.97 2.24
C LYS A 68 -3.89 -11.02 3.78
N SER A 69 -3.68 -9.88 4.44
CA SER A 69 -3.65 -9.77 5.91
C SER A 69 -4.95 -9.26 6.55
N LEU A 70 -6.01 -9.11 5.76
CA LEU A 70 -7.35 -8.63 6.17
C LEU A 70 -8.46 -9.68 5.90
#